data_AF-A0A1T1HFG8-F1
#
_entry.id   AF-A0A1T1HFG8-F1
#
_cell.length_a   1.000
_cell.length_b   1.000
_cell.length_c   1.000
_cell.angle_alpha   90.00
_cell.angle_beta   90.00
_cell.angle_gamma   90.00
#
_symmetry.space_group_name_H-M   'P 1'
#
loop_
_entity.id
_entity.type
_entity.pdbx_description
1 polymer ?
#
loop_
_entity_poly.entity_id
_entity_poly.type
_entity_poly.pdbx_seq_one_letter_code
_entity_poly.pdbx_strand_id
1 'polypeptide(L)'
;MKLKLASLAIAGAVVTAGCAPMNQHAMNNQNNNDYVVYQQVEHTYSPKVEPIIVRVTGYGAYKENPRLSQGQNQLMAMRASKLDAYRAIAERVYGTRVSGGSNVEAMVLRDDRFRTYVDSVIRGAKVVSTYELAHNNYETTMELVLEPTFYDCMGSTDALQSPSCTAPTVHGESPETRAIARPLVKVQPGQYYLN
;
A
#
# COMPACT_ATOMS: atom_id res chain seq x y z
N MET A 1 88.68 26.57 -23.64
CA MET A 1 88.44 25.42 -24.55
C MET A 1 87.26 24.64 -23.97
N LYS A 2 86.07 24.72 -24.56
CA LYS A 2 85.51 23.87 -25.64
C LYS A 2 85.05 22.47 -25.15
N LEU A 3 83.89 22.08 -25.68
CA LEU A 3 83.15 20.80 -25.68
C LEU A 3 82.25 20.53 -24.46
N LYS A 4 80.92 20.55 -24.55
CA LYS A 4 79.90 19.83 -25.39
C LYS A 4 79.61 18.37 -24.96
N LEU A 5 78.38 18.20 -24.45
CA LEU A 5 77.35 17.16 -24.70
C LEU A 5 77.75 15.67 -24.77
N ALA A 6 77.10 14.86 -23.93
CA ALA A 6 76.54 13.57 -24.35
C ALA A 6 75.26 13.25 -23.56
N SER A 7 74.19 13.09 -24.32
CA SER A 7 72.82 12.73 -23.94
C SER A 7 72.68 11.23 -23.66
N LEU A 8 71.92 10.88 -22.63
CA LEU A 8 71.29 9.56 -22.50
C LEU A 8 69.86 9.75 -22.00
N ALA A 9 68.93 9.90 -22.96
CA ALA A 9 67.51 9.89 -22.69
C ALA A 9 67.04 8.42 -22.70
N ILE A 10 66.62 7.90 -21.55
CA ILE A 10 65.93 6.61 -21.46
C ILE A 10 64.49 6.87 -21.88
N ALA A 11 64.17 6.52 -23.13
CA ALA A 11 62.81 6.51 -23.65
C ALA A 11 62.02 5.37 -23.00
N GLY A 12 61.21 5.71 -21.99
CA GLY A 12 60.16 4.82 -21.49
C GLY A 12 59.03 4.76 -22.51
N ALA A 13 58.89 3.63 -23.20
CA ALA A 13 57.78 3.36 -24.09
C ALA A 13 56.50 3.15 -23.27
N VAL A 14 55.65 4.17 -23.21
CA VAL A 14 54.26 4.03 -22.77
C VAL A 14 53.50 3.38 -23.93
N VAL A 15 53.14 2.11 -23.77
CA VAL A 15 52.21 1.43 -24.69
C VAL A 15 50.81 1.94 -24.37
N THR A 16 50.40 3.01 -25.06
CA THR A 16 48.98 3.38 -25.16
C THR A 16 48.33 2.36 -26.09
N ALA A 17 47.59 1.41 -25.52
CA ALA A 17 46.65 0.60 -26.28
C ALA A 17 45.51 1.52 -26.76
N GLY A 18 45.66 2.04 -27.98
CA GLY A 18 44.57 2.63 -28.73
C GLY A 18 43.70 1.53 -29.32
N CYS A 19 42.46 1.42 -28.86
CA CYS A 19 41.43 0.69 -29.60
C CYS A 19 40.75 1.67 -30.55
N ALA A 20 40.94 1.45 -31.86
CA ALA A 20 40.22 2.13 -32.92
C ALA A 20 38.73 1.71 -32.95
N PRO A 21 37.79 2.58 -33.34
CA PRO A 21 36.46 2.17 -33.74
C PRO A 21 36.42 1.99 -35.25
N MET A 22 36.41 0.75 -35.72
CA MET A 22 35.84 0.46 -37.04
C MET A 22 35.33 -0.97 -37.08
N ASN A 23 34.03 -1.16 -36.86
CA ASN A 23 33.28 -1.97 -37.81
C ASN A 23 31.79 -1.67 -37.81
N GLN A 24 31.32 -1.53 -39.04
CA GLN A 24 29.95 -1.28 -39.46
C GLN A 24 29.19 -2.60 -39.30
N HIS A 25 28.37 -2.70 -38.27
CA HIS A 25 27.33 -3.73 -38.21
C HIS A 25 25.99 -3.05 -38.35
N ALA A 26 25.31 -3.41 -39.43
CA ALA A 26 23.96 -2.99 -39.74
C ALA A 26 23.07 -3.19 -38.52
N MET A 27 22.37 -2.13 -38.12
CA MET A 27 21.26 -2.17 -37.18
C MET A 27 20.18 -3.06 -37.78
N ASN A 28 20.22 -4.35 -37.50
CA ASN A 28 19.03 -5.18 -37.64
C ASN A 28 18.20 -4.90 -36.40
N ASN A 29 17.20 -4.05 -36.56
CA ASN A 29 16.18 -3.77 -35.55
C ASN A 29 15.37 -5.06 -35.35
N GLN A 30 15.90 -5.98 -34.57
CA GLN A 30 15.14 -7.08 -34.01
C GLN A 30 14.25 -6.49 -32.93
N ASN A 31 13.05 -6.09 -33.36
CA ASN A 31 11.89 -5.91 -32.51
C ASN A 31 11.66 -7.22 -31.73
N ASN A 32 12.37 -7.41 -30.63
CA ASN A 32 11.94 -8.33 -29.58
C ASN A 32 10.76 -7.65 -28.90
N ASN A 33 9.60 -7.82 -29.53
CA ASN A 33 8.34 -7.61 -28.87
C ASN A 33 8.27 -8.64 -27.74
N ASP A 34 8.75 -8.27 -26.56
CA ASP A 34 8.37 -8.92 -25.31
C ASP A 34 6.89 -8.62 -25.10
N TYR A 35 6.03 -9.39 -25.76
CA TYR A 35 4.60 -9.36 -25.49
C TYR A 35 4.40 -10.04 -24.13
N VAL A 36 4.17 -9.22 -23.11
CA VAL A 36 3.54 -9.68 -21.87
C VAL A 36 2.17 -10.23 -22.24
N VAL A 37 2.05 -11.56 -22.32
CA VAL A 37 0.76 -12.23 -22.44
C VAL A 37 0.05 -12.02 -21.12
N TYR A 38 -0.87 -11.05 -21.08
CA TYR A 38 -1.84 -10.94 -19.99
C TYR A 38 -2.81 -12.09 -20.14
N GLN A 39 -2.46 -13.25 -19.60
CA GLN A 39 -3.46 -14.29 -19.41
C GLN A 39 -4.43 -13.76 -18.36
N GLN A 40 -5.62 -13.37 -18.82
CA GLN A 40 -6.78 -13.14 -17.98
C GLN A 40 -7.14 -14.49 -17.37
N VAL A 41 -6.40 -14.90 -16.35
CA VAL A 41 -6.83 -15.99 -15.47
C VAL A 41 -8.03 -15.43 -14.73
N GLU A 42 -9.20 -15.79 -15.21
CA GLU A 42 -10.49 -15.57 -14.56
C GLU A 42 -10.47 -16.35 -13.24
N HIS A 43 -9.71 -15.85 -12.28
CA HIS A 43 -9.69 -16.36 -10.94
C HIS A 43 -11.05 -15.99 -10.36
N THR A 44 -11.97 -16.95 -10.37
CA THR A 44 -13.12 -16.92 -9.48
C THR A 44 -12.57 -16.98 -8.07
N TYR A 45 -12.18 -15.82 -7.52
CA TYR A 45 -11.83 -15.66 -6.13
C TYR A 45 -13.11 -15.93 -5.35
N SER A 46 -13.29 -17.17 -4.92
CA SER A 46 -14.33 -17.57 -4.00
C SER A 46 -13.71 -17.49 -2.62
N PRO A 47 -13.80 -16.33 -1.92
CA PRO A 47 -13.22 -16.24 -0.60
C PRO A 47 -13.92 -17.24 0.30
N LYS A 48 -13.14 -17.99 1.07
CA LYS A 48 -13.65 -18.96 2.06
C LYS A 48 -14.47 -18.29 3.17
N VAL A 49 -14.38 -16.96 3.29
CA VAL A 49 -15.06 -16.11 4.27
C VAL A 49 -15.51 -14.84 3.56
N GLU A 50 -16.77 -14.44 3.71
CA GLU A 50 -17.25 -13.18 3.15
C GLU A 50 -16.66 -11.97 3.90
N PRO A 51 -16.39 -10.84 3.21
CA PRO A 51 -15.96 -9.61 3.88
C PRO A 51 -16.99 -9.13 4.90
N ILE A 52 -16.53 -8.67 6.05
CA ILE A 52 -17.41 -8.11 7.08
C ILE A 52 -17.47 -6.59 6.93
N ILE A 53 -18.66 -6.06 6.75
CA ILE A 53 -18.89 -4.61 6.64
C ILE A 53 -19.23 -4.06 8.03
N VAL A 54 -18.31 -3.26 8.57
CA VAL A 54 -18.50 -2.51 9.81
C VAL A 54 -19.04 -1.13 9.47
N ARG A 55 -20.31 -0.89 9.81
CA ARG A 55 -20.93 0.43 9.67
C ARG A 55 -21.25 1.01 11.03
N VAL A 56 -20.86 2.26 11.25
CA VAL A 56 -21.07 2.98 12.50
C VAL A 56 -21.48 4.42 12.23
N THR A 57 -22.01 5.05 13.26
CA THR A 57 -22.42 6.45 13.25
C THR A 57 -21.73 7.18 14.39
N GLY A 58 -21.21 8.37 14.10
CA GLY A 58 -20.63 9.28 15.10
C GLY A 58 -21.36 10.61 15.12
N TYR A 59 -21.23 11.31 16.25
CA TYR A 59 -21.92 12.57 16.51
C TYR A 59 -20.96 13.69 16.89
N GLY A 60 -21.31 14.91 16.49
CA GLY A 60 -20.55 16.11 16.83
C GLY A 60 -21.45 17.32 16.97
N ALA A 61 -21.13 18.22 17.89
CA ALA A 61 -21.93 19.40 18.18
C ALA A 61 -21.14 20.68 17.94
N TYR A 62 -21.85 21.79 17.75
CA TYR A 62 -21.22 23.10 17.72
C TYR A 62 -20.51 23.36 19.04
N LYS A 63 -19.27 23.86 18.94
CA LYS A 63 -18.61 24.49 20.07
C LYS A 63 -19.15 25.91 20.11
N GLU A 64 -20.07 26.21 21.01
CA GLU A 64 -20.65 27.56 21.19
C GLU A 64 -19.56 28.57 21.61
N ASN A 65 -18.73 28.96 20.64
CA ASN A 65 -17.57 29.80 20.84
C ASN A 65 -17.82 31.14 20.13
N PRO A 66 -17.98 32.24 20.89
CA PRO A 66 -18.28 33.55 20.32
C PRO A 66 -17.11 34.12 19.48
N ARG A 67 -15.92 33.50 19.55
CA ARG A 67 -14.75 33.88 18.73
C ARG A 67 -14.69 33.20 17.38
N LEU A 68 -15.55 32.22 17.12
CA LEU A 68 -15.59 31.47 15.87
C LEU A 68 -16.79 31.87 15.03
N SER A 69 -16.61 31.94 13.71
CA SER A 69 -17.73 32.13 12.80
C SER A 69 -18.65 30.91 12.80
N GLN A 70 -19.89 31.08 12.36
CA GLN A 70 -20.84 29.97 12.22
C GLN A 70 -20.25 28.84 11.37
N GLY A 71 -19.62 29.17 10.24
CA GLY A 71 -18.97 28.17 9.38
C GLY A 71 -17.78 27.47 10.05
N GLN A 72 -17.01 28.16 10.89
CA GLN A 72 -15.94 27.52 11.66
C GLN A 72 -16.50 26.53 12.70
N ASN A 73 -17.57 26.90 13.40
CA ASN A 73 -18.26 26.02 14.34
C ASN A 73 -18.86 24.79 13.62
N GLN A 74 -19.42 24.99 12.42
CA GLN A 74 -19.91 23.92 11.57
C GLN A 74 -18.82 22.92 11.18
N LEU A 75 -17.68 23.42 10.70
CA LEU A 75 -16.54 22.58 10.35
C LEU A 75 -16.00 21.82 11.57
N MET A 76 -16.01 22.43 12.75
CA MET A 76 -15.62 21.76 13.99
C MET A 76 -16.60 20.65 14.37
N ALA A 77 -17.91 20.89 14.29
CA ALA A 77 -18.94 19.90 14.60
C ALA A 77 -18.86 18.69 13.64
N MET A 78 -18.73 18.94 12.34
CA MET A 78 -18.52 17.88 11.34
C MET A 78 -17.26 17.05 11.62
N ARG A 79 -16.15 17.70 11.99
CA ARG A 79 -14.89 17.01 12.36
C ARG A 79 -15.05 16.18 13.62
N ALA A 80 -15.72 16.72 14.64
CA ALA A 80 -16.00 15.99 15.88
C ALA A 80 -16.84 14.74 15.59
N SER A 81 -17.90 14.88 14.78
CA SER A 81 -18.75 13.79 14.32
C SER A 81 -17.97 12.68 13.61
N LYS A 82 -17.07 13.06 12.69
CA LYS A 82 -16.21 12.10 12.00
C LYS A 82 -15.21 11.41 12.94
N LEU A 83 -14.62 12.13 13.90
CA LEU A 83 -13.70 11.55 14.87
C LEU A 83 -14.41 10.57 15.81
N ASP A 84 -15.63 10.89 16.22
CA ASP A 84 -16.46 10.00 17.02
C ASP A 84 -16.82 8.72 16.25
N ALA A 85 -17.13 8.84 14.97
CA ALA A 85 -17.36 7.68 14.10
C ALA A 85 -16.10 6.80 13.98
N TYR A 86 -14.91 7.38 13.81
CA TYR A 86 -13.66 6.62 13.81
C TYR A 86 -13.41 5.87 15.12
N ARG A 87 -13.73 6.48 16.26
CA ARG A 87 -13.65 5.82 17.58
C ARG A 87 -14.55 4.59 17.61
N ALA A 88 -15.80 4.72 17.16
CA ALA A 88 -16.73 3.60 17.08
C ALA A 88 -16.26 2.48 16.13
N ILE A 89 -15.63 2.83 15.00
CA ILE A 89 -14.98 1.83 14.12
C ILE A 89 -13.88 1.10 14.87
N ALA A 90 -12.97 1.84 15.52
CA ALA A 90 -11.86 1.25 16.24
C ALA A 90 -12.36 0.25 17.29
N GLU A 91 -13.32 0.65 18.12
CA GLU A 91 -13.93 -0.23 19.13
C GLU A 91 -14.47 -1.53 18.51
N ARG A 92 -15.17 -1.43 17.36
CA ARG A 92 -15.71 -2.61 16.68
C ARG A 92 -14.62 -3.52 16.14
N VAL A 93 -13.55 -2.96 15.56
CA VAL A 93 -12.42 -3.71 15.01
C VAL A 93 -11.61 -4.38 16.11
N TYR A 94 -11.26 -3.66 17.17
CA TYR A 94 -10.49 -4.19 18.30
C TYR A 94 -11.26 -5.27 19.07
N GLY A 95 -12.60 -5.20 19.11
CA GLY A 95 -13.47 -6.25 19.69
C GLY A 95 -13.76 -7.44 18.78
N THR A 96 -13.19 -7.49 17.58
CA THR A 96 -13.45 -8.59 16.63
C THR A 96 -12.68 -9.85 17.02
N ARG A 97 -13.38 -10.99 17.08
CA ARG A 97 -12.75 -12.29 17.32
C ARG A 97 -12.08 -12.79 16.05
N VAL A 98 -10.90 -13.39 16.21
CA VAL A 98 -10.16 -14.06 15.13
C VAL A 98 -10.06 -15.57 15.41
N SER A 99 -9.43 -16.31 14.51
CA SER A 99 -9.28 -17.77 14.61
C SER A 99 -8.67 -18.21 15.95
N GLY A 100 -9.16 -19.34 16.48
CA GLY A 100 -8.62 -19.95 17.70
C GLY A 100 -9.07 -19.33 19.03
N GLY A 101 -10.09 -18.45 19.02
CA GLY A 101 -10.66 -17.85 20.23
C GLY A 101 -9.94 -16.59 20.73
N SER A 102 -8.90 -16.15 20.02
CA SER A 102 -8.19 -14.90 20.31
C SER A 102 -8.98 -13.67 19.85
N ASN A 103 -8.80 -12.54 20.54
CA ASN A 103 -9.35 -11.23 20.15
C ASN A 103 -8.28 -10.39 19.43
N VAL A 104 -8.68 -9.53 18.48
CA VAL A 104 -7.79 -8.53 17.84
C VAL A 104 -7.02 -7.73 18.89
N GLU A 105 -7.73 -7.24 19.92
CA GLU A 105 -7.15 -6.54 21.06
C GLU A 105 -5.98 -7.31 21.71
N ALA A 106 -6.16 -8.62 21.96
CA ALA A 106 -5.15 -9.44 22.63
C ALA A 106 -3.87 -9.61 21.80
N MET A 107 -3.96 -9.56 20.47
CA MET A 107 -2.81 -9.67 19.58
C MET A 107 -2.07 -8.34 19.46
N VAL A 108 -2.81 -7.23 19.38
CA VAL A 108 -2.27 -5.87 19.36
C VAL A 108 -1.51 -5.55 20.65
N LEU A 109 -1.96 -6.06 21.79
CA LEU A 109 -1.24 -5.93 23.07
C LEU A 109 0.08 -6.71 23.12
N ARG A 110 0.25 -7.74 22.28
CA ARG A 110 1.45 -8.59 22.28
C ARG A 110 2.55 -8.08 21.36
N ASP A 111 2.19 -7.45 20.23
CA ASP A 111 3.15 -7.02 19.21
C ASP A 111 2.66 -5.74 18.51
N ASP A 112 3.53 -4.73 18.48
CA ASP A 112 3.32 -3.43 17.84
C ASP A 112 3.06 -3.52 16.33
N ARG A 113 3.51 -4.59 15.67
CA ARG A 113 3.23 -4.82 14.24
C ARG A 113 1.74 -5.05 14.01
N PHE A 114 1.06 -5.78 14.88
CA PHE A 114 -0.39 -5.95 14.79
C PHE A 114 -1.11 -4.63 15.03
N ARG A 115 -0.65 -3.83 16.00
CA ARG A 115 -1.19 -2.48 16.24
C ARG A 115 -1.09 -1.61 14.99
N THR A 116 0.10 -1.54 14.40
CA THR A 116 0.36 -0.76 13.19
C THR A 116 -0.52 -1.22 12.03
N TYR A 117 -0.67 -2.54 11.87
CA TYR A 117 -1.53 -3.12 10.84
C TYR A 117 -3.01 -2.77 11.06
N VAL A 118 -3.55 -3.00 12.25
CA VAL A 118 -4.95 -2.70 12.60
C VAL A 118 -5.24 -1.20 12.43
N ASP A 119 -4.34 -0.34 12.89
CA ASP A 119 -4.45 1.10 12.72
C ASP A 119 -4.44 1.51 11.24
N SER A 120 -3.69 0.81 10.38
CA SER A 120 -3.70 1.05 8.93
C SER A 120 -5.05 0.68 8.30
N VAL A 121 -5.67 -0.42 8.76
CA VAL A 121 -6.98 -0.88 8.28
C VAL A 121 -8.08 0.09 8.72
N ILE A 122 -8.07 0.53 9.98
CA ILE A 122 -9.06 1.50 10.51
C ILE A 122 -9.02 2.82 9.72
N ARG A 123 -7.82 3.29 9.33
CA ARG A 123 -7.67 4.49 8.48
C ARG A 123 -8.33 4.34 7.10
N GLY A 124 -8.51 3.11 6.62
CA GLY A 124 -9.19 2.79 5.36
C GLY A 124 -10.70 3.03 5.36
N ALA A 125 -11.32 3.34 6.51
CA ALA A 125 -12.76 3.58 6.61
C ALA A 125 -13.23 4.76 5.74
N LYS A 126 -14.38 4.58 5.09
CA LYS A 126 -15.03 5.57 4.23
C LYS A 126 -16.15 6.30 4.95
N VAL A 127 -16.33 7.58 4.63
CA VAL A 127 -17.53 8.31 5.00
C VAL A 127 -18.62 7.97 3.99
N VAL A 128 -19.75 7.45 4.46
CA VAL A 128 -20.91 7.14 3.63
C VAL A 128 -21.81 8.37 3.53
N SER A 129 -22.02 9.06 4.65
CA SER A 129 -22.85 10.26 4.71
C SER A 129 -22.43 11.17 5.87
N THR A 130 -22.74 12.45 5.74
CA THR A 130 -22.67 13.41 6.84
C THR A 130 -23.81 14.40 6.66
N TYR A 131 -24.58 14.63 7.71
CA TYR A 131 -25.72 15.53 7.67
C TYR A 131 -25.92 16.26 9.00
N GLU A 132 -26.56 17.41 8.92
CA GLU A 132 -26.92 18.22 10.08
C GLU A 132 -28.20 17.68 10.72
N LEU A 133 -28.17 17.61 12.05
CA LEU A 133 -29.27 17.26 12.92
C LEU A 133 -29.81 18.53 13.62
N ALA A 134 -30.92 18.37 14.34
CA ALA A 134 -31.47 19.44 15.16
C ALA A 134 -30.46 19.95 16.21
N HIS A 135 -30.59 21.22 16.58
CA HIS A 135 -29.76 21.89 17.60
C HIS A 135 -28.27 21.99 17.24
N ASN A 136 -27.94 22.23 15.97
CA ASN A 136 -26.55 22.36 15.48
C ASN A 136 -25.69 21.12 15.80
N ASN A 137 -26.31 19.95 15.76
CA ASN A 137 -25.61 18.67 15.86
C ASN A 137 -25.33 18.12 14.45
N TYR A 138 -24.34 17.28 14.34
CA TYR A 138 -23.94 16.63 13.10
C TYR A 138 -23.85 15.14 13.33
N GLU A 139 -24.29 14.39 12.33
CA GLU A 139 -24.16 12.95 12.27
C GLU A 139 -23.28 12.58 11.08
N THR A 140 -22.34 11.67 11.29
CA THR A 140 -21.47 11.11 10.25
C THR A 140 -21.56 9.60 10.30
N THR A 141 -22.06 8.99 9.22
CA THR A 141 -22.03 7.53 9.05
C THR A 141 -20.75 7.14 8.31
N MET A 142 -20.01 6.19 8.88
CA MET A 142 -18.79 5.63 8.29
C MET A 142 -18.90 4.13 8.13
N GLU A 143 -18.16 3.60 7.16
CA GLU A 143 -18.11 2.19 6.84
C GLU A 143 -16.67 1.73 6.65
N LEU A 144 -16.34 0.55 7.17
CA LEU A 144 -15.08 -0.14 6.98
C LEU A 144 -15.38 -1.56 6.51
N VAL A 145 -14.68 -1.99 5.46
CA VAL A 145 -14.75 -3.36 4.96
C VAL A 145 -13.56 -4.13 5.51
N LEU A 146 -13.83 -5.15 6.31
CA LEU A 146 -12.84 -6.10 6.79
C LEU A 146 -12.75 -7.27 5.80
N GLU A 147 -11.74 -7.19 4.96
CA GLU A 147 -11.44 -8.20 3.94
C GLU A 147 -11.05 -9.54 4.56
N PRO A 148 -11.23 -10.68 3.86
CA PRO A 148 -10.79 -11.99 4.35
C PRO A 148 -9.30 -12.01 4.72
N THR A 149 -8.49 -11.28 3.94
CA THR A 149 -7.06 -11.11 4.19
C THR A 149 -6.76 -10.52 5.57
N PHE A 150 -7.67 -9.72 6.15
CA PHE A 150 -7.50 -9.20 7.51
C PHE A 150 -7.37 -10.34 8.52
N TYR A 151 -8.24 -11.35 8.43
CA TYR A 151 -8.23 -12.49 9.34
C TYR A 151 -7.01 -13.39 9.13
N ASP A 152 -6.54 -13.52 7.90
CA ASP A 152 -5.30 -14.24 7.58
C ASP A 152 -4.09 -13.52 8.20
N CYS A 153 -4.03 -12.19 8.05
CA CYS A 153 -2.96 -11.35 8.59
C CYS A 153 -2.95 -11.31 10.12
N MET A 154 -4.12 -11.32 10.75
CA MET A 154 -4.26 -11.42 12.20
C MET A 154 -4.09 -12.86 12.71
N GLY A 155 -4.16 -13.87 11.84
CA GLY A 155 -4.17 -15.28 12.21
C GLY A 155 -2.80 -15.93 12.42
N SER A 156 -1.70 -15.29 12.01
CA SER A 156 -0.36 -15.84 12.24
C SER A 156 0.69 -14.76 12.54
N THR A 157 1.68 -15.13 13.36
CA THR A 157 2.79 -14.27 13.77
C THR A 157 3.71 -13.87 12.61
N ASP A 158 3.75 -14.70 11.57
CA ASP A 158 4.59 -14.50 10.39
C ASP A 158 3.81 -13.86 9.23
N ALA A 159 2.46 -13.81 9.29
CA ALA A 159 1.66 -13.25 8.20
C ALA A 159 1.98 -11.78 7.91
N LEU A 160 2.41 -11.00 8.91
CA LEU A 160 2.79 -9.60 8.69
C LEU A 160 4.07 -9.42 7.87
N GLN A 161 4.83 -10.47 7.56
CA GLN A 161 5.94 -10.44 6.59
C GLN A 161 5.47 -10.66 5.15
N SER A 162 4.23 -11.14 4.95
CA SER A 162 3.67 -11.26 3.62
C SER A 162 3.40 -9.87 3.02
N PRO A 163 3.80 -9.62 1.77
CA PRO A 163 3.45 -8.38 1.05
C PRO A 163 1.94 -8.09 1.02
N SER A 164 1.10 -9.11 1.19
CA SER A 164 -0.36 -8.96 1.24
C SER A 164 -0.87 -8.28 2.53
N CYS A 165 -0.12 -8.37 3.62
CA CYS A 165 -0.47 -7.79 4.92
C CYS A 165 0.15 -6.40 5.15
N THR A 166 1.11 -6.00 4.32
CA THR A 166 1.73 -4.66 4.36
C THR A 166 1.18 -3.72 3.29
N ALA A 167 0.31 -4.20 2.40
CA ALA A 167 -0.31 -3.36 1.39
C ALA A 167 -1.30 -2.39 2.06
N PRO A 168 -1.18 -1.07 1.84
CA PRO A 168 -2.18 -0.13 2.32
C PRO A 168 -3.53 -0.53 1.72
N THR A 169 -4.54 -0.70 2.57
CA THR A 169 -5.92 -0.90 2.11
C THR A 169 -6.40 0.42 1.52
N VAL A 170 -6.17 0.61 0.22
CA VAL A 170 -6.73 1.72 -0.55
C VAL A 170 -8.23 1.46 -0.70
N HIS A 171 -9.01 2.49 -0.42
CA HIS A 171 -10.46 2.47 -0.21
C HIS A 171 -11.28 1.67 -1.25
N GLY A 172 -12.29 0.94 -0.75
CA GLY A 172 -13.65 0.94 -1.32
C GLY A 172 -13.88 0.27 -2.68
N GLU A 173 -12.87 -0.29 -3.32
CA GLU A 173 -13.09 -1.23 -4.43
C GLU A 173 -13.80 -2.47 -3.89
N SER A 174 -14.88 -2.90 -4.55
CA SER A 174 -15.53 -4.16 -4.21
C SER A 174 -14.50 -5.29 -4.32
N PRO A 175 -14.70 -6.44 -3.66
CA PRO A 175 -13.80 -7.60 -3.81
C PRO A 175 -13.50 -7.94 -5.27
N GLU A 176 -14.44 -7.66 -6.18
CA GLU A 176 -14.31 -7.85 -7.63
C GLU A 176 -13.33 -6.87 -8.28
N THR A 177 -13.33 -5.59 -7.92
CA THR A 177 -12.41 -4.60 -8.51
C THR A 177 -10.96 -4.82 -8.06
N ARG A 178 -10.77 -5.40 -6.86
CA ARG A 178 -9.44 -5.75 -6.33
C ARG A 178 -8.76 -6.91 -7.06
N ALA A 179 -9.53 -7.83 -7.65
CA ALA A 179 -9.00 -8.89 -8.51
C ALA A 179 -8.44 -8.35 -9.84
N ILE A 180 -8.90 -7.17 -10.27
CA ILE A 180 -8.51 -6.53 -11.54
C ILE A 180 -7.26 -5.64 -11.33
N ALA A 181 -7.11 -5.01 -10.17
CA ALA A 181 -6.01 -4.08 -9.89
C ALA A 181 -4.66 -4.74 -9.55
N ARG A 182 -4.61 -6.07 -9.32
CA ARG A 182 -3.35 -6.80 -9.11
C ARG A 182 -2.97 -7.55 -10.39
N PRO A 183 -2.06 -7.03 -11.25
CA PRO A 183 -1.46 -7.90 -12.26
C PRO A 183 -0.64 -8.96 -11.51
N LEU A 184 -1.12 -10.21 -11.50
CA LEU A 184 -0.32 -11.35 -11.09
C LEU A 184 0.76 -11.55 -12.16
N VAL A 185 1.88 -10.83 -12.04
CA VAL A 185 3.07 -11.09 -12.85
C VAL A 185 3.64 -12.42 -12.38
N LYS A 186 3.26 -13.51 -13.05
CA LYS A 186 3.93 -14.79 -12.89
C LYS A 186 5.26 -14.71 -13.65
N VAL A 187 6.35 -14.42 -12.95
CA VAL A 187 7.69 -14.56 -13.53
C VAL A 187 7.92 -16.06 -13.75
N GLN A 188 7.80 -16.52 -14.98
CA GLN A 188 8.21 -17.88 -15.34
C GLN A 188 9.73 -17.91 -15.43
N PRO A 189 10.42 -18.86 -14.79
CA PRO A 189 11.85 -19.04 -15.00
C PRO A 189 12.08 -19.48 -16.45
N GLY A 190 12.93 -18.74 -17.18
CA GLY A 190 13.28 -19.04 -18.56
C GLY A 190 13.77 -20.48 -18.71
N GLN A 191 13.13 -21.25 -19.59
CA GLN A 191 13.58 -22.60 -19.90
C GLN A 191 14.80 -22.53 -20.82
N TYR A 192 15.95 -22.93 -20.30
CA TYR A 192 17.14 -23.20 -21.09
C TYR A 192 16.91 -24.48 -21.90
N TYR A 193 17.00 -24.39 -23.23
CA TYR A 193 17.21 -25.57 -24.08
C TYR A 193 18.71 -25.71 -24.32
N LEU A 194 19.24 -26.88 -23.96
CA LEU A 194 20.55 -27.36 -24.40
C LEU A 194 20.38 -28.08 -25.74
N ASN A 195 21.23 -27.68 -26.69
CA ASN A 195 21.51 -28.21 -28.03
C ASN A 195 20.59 -27.75 -29.17
#